data_AF-A0A2E6BTD5-F1
#
_entry.id   AF-A0A2E6BTD5-F1
#
_cell.length_a   1.000
_cell.length_b   1.000
_cell.length_c   1.000
_cell.angle_alpha   90.00
_cell.angle_beta   90.00
_cell.angle_gamma   90.00
#
_symmetry.space_group_name_H-M   'P 1'
#
loop_
_entity.id
_entity.type
_entity.pdbx_description
1 polymer ?
#
loop_
_entity_poly.entity_id
_entity_poly.type
_entity_poly.pdbx_seq_one_letter_code
_entity_poly.pdbx_strand_id
1 'polypeptide(L)'
;MKNLIFYLVITLFTNSILAQVQVGNTILSEREVIGGLDVPWEIKWGPDNYLWVTERSGIVSRVNVETGEQHIILNLAPQLYDQYESGLLGMEIHPDFNNGAPYVFMAYTYGTSGNAFEKIVYYEYDFENDALINESIMVDGIDGNSTHNGCRLLAVDNTTLIATTGDAQNYMGSQDEMILTGKTLRIDIDASGENFGGPKADNPNPTSYVWSIGHRNAQGLAIAPNGIIYSSEHGPSGDDELNILSQGNFGWPNAQGLCDNLPSPNVSDYDYAGDLSDSYTETQFCDDYNIIEPIWSTGAFVNSSTTIAPSDIIWYNHPSIPEFQNTLLMTVLKGKKLVRFEFNSTGEEIVNETDFFVQEWGRLRDICVSPDGKIYLATNGNSWPSQGPNEIIELYNADYEAEITYSCFPGGCDIVAQGEYSSLEDCEAACNTSSIYDYTEENIKFFPNPISKNGSLKFENFDKPFHLKISNLQGQIIYSDMVRKNNITLSRILDSGVYFLQTNNSQPNKLLVK
;
A
#
# COMPACT_ATOMS: atom_id res chain seq x y z
N MET A 1 -56.53 -8.63 46.45
CA MET A 1 -56.15 -8.76 45.02
C MET A 1 -55.00 -7.81 44.76
N LYS A 2 -53.77 -8.32 44.65
CA LYS A 2 -52.60 -7.55 44.17
C LYS A 2 -52.29 -8.10 42.77
N ASN A 3 -52.51 -7.29 41.74
CA ASN A 3 -52.19 -7.65 40.37
C ASN A 3 -50.72 -7.35 40.12
N LEU A 4 -49.94 -8.40 39.87
CA LEU A 4 -48.58 -8.30 39.35
C LEU A 4 -48.67 -8.15 37.83
N ILE A 5 -48.23 -7.01 37.30
CA ILE A 5 -48.08 -6.81 35.85
C ILE A 5 -46.65 -7.21 35.50
N PHE A 6 -46.50 -8.29 34.72
CA PHE A 6 -45.23 -8.74 34.18
C PHE A 6 -44.99 -7.98 32.86
N TYR A 7 -43.95 -7.14 32.81
CA TYR A 7 -43.48 -6.56 31.55
C TYR A 7 -42.58 -7.58 30.85
N LEU A 8 -43.03 -8.08 29.69
CA LEU A 8 -42.25 -8.90 28.79
C LEU A 8 -41.34 -7.98 27.97
N VAL A 9 -40.05 -7.95 28.28
CA VAL A 9 -39.03 -7.28 27.45
C VAL A 9 -38.69 -8.24 26.31
N ILE A 10 -39.13 -7.92 25.09
CA ILE A 10 -38.74 -8.63 23.88
C ILE A 10 -37.45 -7.98 23.37
N THR A 11 -36.31 -8.62 23.60
CA THR A 11 -35.05 -8.28 22.95
C THR A 11 -35.08 -8.83 21.52
N LEU A 12 -35.29 -7.94 20.55
CA LEU A 12 -35.09 -8.25 19.13
C LEU A 12 -33.58 -8.30 18.86
N PHE A 13 -33.03 -9.50 18.69
CA PHE A 13 -31.70 -9.67 18.10
C PHE A 13 -31.84 -9.47 16.58
N THR A 14 -31.43 -8.31 16.09
CA THR A 14 -31.20 -8.10 14.66
C THR A 14 -29.85 -8.72 14.32
N ASN A 15 -29.84 -9.90 13.70
CA ASN A 15 -28.64 -10.36 13.02
C ASN A 15 -28.45 -9.46 11.80
N SER A 16 -27.50 -8.54 11.88
CA SER A 16 -27.06 -7.79 10.70
C SER A 16 -26.40 -8.78 9.75
N ILE A 17 -27.09 -9.11 8.66
CA ILE A 17 -26.49 -9.87 7.56
C ILE A 17 -25.60 -8.88 6.82
N LEU A 18 -24.28 -9.09 6.85
CA LEU A 18 -23.36 -8.32 6.02
C LEU A 18 -23.60 -8.66 4.54
N ALA A 19 -23.35 -7.70 3.66
CA ALA A 19 -23.36 -7.94 2.23
C ALA A 19 -22.24 -8.95 1.87
N GLN A 20 -22.42 -9.68 0.77
CA GLN A 20 -21.50 -10.73 0.36
C GLN A 20 -21.30 -10.72 -1.16
N VAL A 21 -20.08 -11.01 -1.59
CA VAL A 21 -19.70 -11.14 -3.00
C VAL A 21 -18.96 -12.47 -3.22
N GLN A 22 -19.07 -13.03 -4.43
CA GLN A 22 -18.47 -14.31 -4.78
C GLN A 22 -17.19 -14.13 -5.60
N VAL A 23 -16.13 -14.83 -5.22
CA VAL A 23 -14.89 -14.98 -6.00
C VAL A 23 -14.62 -16.47 -6.19
N GLY A 24 -14.96 -17.03 -7.36
CA GLY A 24 -14.85 -18.47 -7.61
C GLY A 24 -15.68 -19.27 -6.61
N ASN A 25 -15.03 -20.02 -5.72
CA ASN A 25 -15.67 -20.79 -4.65
C ASN A 25 -15.67 -20.06 -3.29
N THR A 26 -14.91 -18.98 -3.16
CA THR A 26 -14.82 -18.19 -1.92
C THR A 26 -15.94 -17.15 -1.86
N ILE A 27 -16.64 -17.09 -0.72
CA ILE A 27 -17.58 -16.01 -0.38
C ILE A 27 -16.83 -14.98 0.44
N LEU A 28 -16.83 -13.73 -0.01
CA LEU A 28 -16.30 -12.60 0.75
C LEU A 28 -17.44 -11.86 1.41
N SER A 29 -17.29 -11.57 2.70
CA SER A 29 -18.14 -10.61 3.41
C SER A 29 -17.65 -9.19 3.13
N GLU A 30 -18.60 -8.29 2.98
CA GLU A 30 -18.39 -6.88 2.66
C GLU A 30 -18.79 -6.00 3.84
N ARG A 31 -17.99 -4.96 4.09
CA ARG A 31 -18.29 -3.93 5.08
C ARG A 31 -17.75 -2.57 4.63
N GLU A 32 -18.58 -1.53 4.70
CA GLU A 32 -18.09 -0.15 4.64
C GLU A 32 -17.30 0.15 5.93
N VAL A 33 -16.01 0.46 5.79
CA VAL A 33 -15.14 0.86 6.90
C VAL A 33 -15.40 2.30 7.28
N ILE A 34 -15.43 3.18 6.28
CA ILE A 34 -15.69 4.60 6.41
C ILE A 34 -16.26 5.13 5.10
N GLY A 35 -17.27 5.99 5.20
CA GLY A 35 -17.84 6.72 4.08
C GLY A 35 -17.81 8.24 4.30
N GLY A 36 -18.18 9.00 3.28
CA GLY A 36 -18.28 10.47 3.37
C GLY A 36 -16.93 11.19 3.31
N LEU A 37 -15.90 10.52 2.78
CA LEU A 37 -14.61 11.13 2.47
C LEU A 37 -14.76 12.13 1.30
N ASP A 38 -13.77 13.00 1.14
CA ASP A 38 -13.43 13.53 -0.19
C ASP A 38 -12.94 12.36 -1.08
N VAL A 39 -12.15 12.56 -2.13
CA VAL A 39 -11.65 11.44 -2.93
C VAL A 39 -10.48 10.77 -2.20
N PRO A 40 -10.64 9.57 -1.58
CA PRO A 40 -9.50 8.81 -1.09
C PRO A 40 -8.64 8.43 -2.30
N TRP A 41 -7.40 8.92 -2.36
CA TRP A 41 -6.52 8.70 -3.51
C TRP A 41 -5.57 7.53 -3.30
N GLU A 42 -4.86 7.51 -2.16
CA GLU A 42 -4.01 6.39 -1.72
C GLU A 42 -4.55 5.82 -0.40
N ILE A 43 -4.58 4.49 -0.28
CA ILE A 43 -4.74 3.75 0.96
C ILE A 43 -3.56 2.78 1.15
N LYS A 44 -2.88 2.88 2.30
CA LYS A 44 -1.81 1.96 2.68
C LYS A 44 -2.12 1.28 4.01
N TRP A 45 -1.71 0.03 4.16
CA TRP A 45 -1.74 -0.62 5.47
C TRP A 45 -0.58 -0.10 6.30
N GLY A 46 -0.90 0.62 7.36
CA GLY A 46 0.09 1.24 8.23
C GLY A 46 0.82 0.23 9.11
N PRO A 47 2.02 0.61 9.61
CA PRO A 47 2.82 -0.20 10.53
C PRO A 47 2.17 -0.38 11.92
N ASP A 48 1.04 0.28 12.14
CA ASP A 48 0.27 0.34 13.37
C ASP A 48 -1.09 -0.36 13.27
N ASN A 49 -1.37 -1.06 12.16
CA ASN A 49 -2.65 -1.73 11.84
C ASN A 49 -3.83 -0.79 11.60
N TYR A 50 -3.55 0.42 11.12
CA TYR A 50 -4.55 1.35 10.62
C TYR A 50 -4.42 1.45 9.11
N LEU A 51 -5.49 1.82 8.42
CA LEU A 51 -5.33 2.33 7.06
C LEU A 51 -4.80 3.76 7.13
N TRP A 52 -3.74 4.04 6.40
CA TRP A 52 -3.26 5.39 6.16
C TRP A 52 -3.85 5.84 4.83
N VAL A 53 -4.50 7.00 4.83
CA VAL A 53 -5.35 7.45 3.73
C VAL A 53 -4.96 8.86 3.33
N THR A 54 -4.71 9.09 2.04
CA THR A 54 -4.72 10.44 1.45
C THR A 54 -6.08 10.75 0.86
N GLU A 55 -6.60 11.94 1.12
CA GLU A 55 -7.74 12.50 0.41
C GLU A 55 -7.24 13.61 -0.52
N ARG A 56 -7.73 13.65 -1.77
CA ARG A 56 -7.26 14.57 -2.80
C ARG A 56 -7.30 16.04 -2.39
N SER A 57 -8.27 16.41 -1.54
CA SER A 57 -8.39 17.72 -0.92
C SER A 57 -7.23 18.13 0.01
N GLY A 58 -6.32 17.21 0.33
CA GLY A 58 -5.12 17.47 1.12
C GLY A 58 -5.13 16.96 2.56
N ILE A 59 -5.98 15.99 2.87
CA ILE A 59 -6.00 15.37 4.21
C ILE A 59 -5.18 14.08 4.17
N VAL A 60 -4.31 13.90 5.16
CA VAL A 60 -3.74 12.59 5.48
C VAL A 60 -4.32 12.15 6.81
N SER A 61 -4.82 10.92 6.86
CA SER A 61 -5.45 10.38 8.05
C SER A 61 -5.09 8.92 8.31
N ARG A 62 -5.20 8.51 9.56
CA ARG A 62 -5.23 7.12 9.99
C ARG A 62 -6.66 6.72 10.26
N VAL A 63 -7.13 5.64 9.66
CA VAL A 63 -8.48 5.10 9.83
C VAL A 63 -8.40 3.78 10.58
N ASN A 64 -9.08 3.70 11.72
CA ASN A 64 -9.24 2.46 12.45
C ASN A 64 -10.23 1.58 11.67
N VAL A 65 -9.76 0.44 11.16
CA VAL A 65 -10.60 -0.42 10.32
C VAL A 65 -11.76 -1.07 11.07
N GLU A 66 -11.66 -1.24 12.39
CA GLU A 66 -12.73 -1.87 13.19
C GLU A 66 -13.86 -0.88 13.49
N THR A 67 -13.52 0.37 13.80
CA THR A 67 -14.49 1.38 14.26
C THR A 67 -14.89 2.39 13.18
N GLY A 68 -14.11 2.52 12.10
CA GLY A 68 -14.24 3.58 11.12
C GLY A 68 -13.79 4.96 11.62
N GLU A 69 -13.14 5.04 12.78
CA GLU A 69 -12.65 6.30 13.33
C GLU A 69 -11.50 6.86 12.48
N GLN A 70 -11.67 8.08 11.97
CA GLN A 70 -10.66 8.82 11.22
C GLN A 70 -9.91 9.79 12.13
N HIS A 71 -8.59 9.63 12.23
CA HIS A 71 -7.67 10.54 12.91
C HIS A 71 -6.81 11.27 11.88
N ILE A 72 -6.96 12.60 11.79
CA ILE A 72 -6.21 13.43 10.83
C ILE A 72 -4.80 13.68 11.37
N ILE A 73 -3.78 13.29 10.60
CA ILE A 73 -2.37 13.43 10.95
C ILE A 73 -1.63 14.50 10.12
N LEU A 74 -2.24 14.98 9.04
CA LEU A 74 -1.74 16.12 8.25
C LEU A 74 -2.89 16.82 7.50
N ASN A 75 -2.77 18.15 7.31
CA ASN A 75 -3.67 18.93 6.47
C ASN A 75 -2.89 19.91 5.58
N LEU A 76 -2.92 19.67 4.27
CA LEU A 76 -2.26 20.45 3.23
C LEU A 76 -3.21 21.29 2.38
N ALA A 77 -4.53 21.21 2.62
CA ALA A 77 -5.56 21.81 1.75
C ALA A 77 -5.29 23.26 1.28
N PRO A 78 -4.76 24.19 2.10
CA PRO A 78 -4.50 25.56 1.65
C PRO A 78 -3.37 25.71 0.62
N GLN A 79 -2.56 24.67 0.43
CA GLN A 79 -1.30 24.70 -0.33
C GLN A 79 -1.42 24.03 -1.71
N LEU A 80 -2.50 23.27 -1.91
CA LEU A 80 -2.66 22.39 -3.05
C LEU A 80 -3.32 23.11 -4.24
N TYR A 81 -2.92 22.68 -5.43
CA TYR A 81 -3.72 22.86 -6.62
C TYR A 81 -4.59 21.62 -6.79
N ASP A 82 -5.80 21.65 -6.22
CA ASP A 82 -6.80 20.59 -6.32
C ASP A 82 -7.87 20.97 -7.36
N GLN A 83 -7.74 20.42 -8.57
CA GLN A 83 -8.64 20.61 -9.70
C GLN A 83 -8.70 19.32 -10.53
N TYR A 84 -9.90 18.77 -10.72
CA TYR A 84 -10.15 17.55 -11.49
C TYR A 84 -9.40 16.31 -10.98
N GLU A 85 -8.18 16.04 -11.42
CA GLU A 85 -7.35 14.90 -10.98
C GLU A 85 -6.18 15.32 -10.09
N SER A 86 -5.86 16.62 -10.06
CA SER A 86 -4.78 17.17 -9.25
C SER A 86 -5.20 17.31 -7.78
N GLY A 87 -4.24 17.32 -6.86
CA GLY A 87 -4.43 17.46 -5.42
C GLY A 87 -3.31 16.76 -4.65
N LEU A 88 -3.64 16.21 -3.48
CA LEU A 88 -2.79 15.25 -2.77
C LEU A 88 -3.02 13.85 -3.34
N LEU A 89 -1.95 13.24 -3.84
CA LEU A 89 -2.02 12.02 -4.64
C LEU A 89 -1.29 10.88 -3.91
N GLY A 90 -0.19 10.39 -4.46
CA GLY A 90 0.51 9.22 -3.94
C GLY A 90 1.10 9.42 -2.56
N MET A 91 1.08 8.33 -1.81
CA MET A 91 1.73 8.22 -0.52
C MET A 91 2.43 6.87 -0.43
N GLU A 92 3.62 6.86 0.18
CA GLU A 92 4.31 5.63 0.50
C GLU A 92 4.95 5.74 1.88
N ILE A 93 4.94 4.64 2.63
CA ILE A 93 5.55 4.57 3.95
C ILE A 93 6.93 3.93 3.79
N HIS A 94 7.97 4.56 4.35
CA HIS A 94 9.31 3.99 4.30
C HIS A 94 9.31 2.56 4.89
N PRO A 95 9.84 1.51 4.22
CA PRO A 95 9.67 0.15 4.73
C PRO A 95 10.35 -0.10 6.09
N ASP A 96 11.40 0.67 6.39
CA ASP A 96 12.06 0.71 7.71
C ASP A 96 11.46 1.70 8.73
N PHE A 97 10.17 2.06 8.60
CA PHE A 97 9.45 3.07 9.41
C PHE A 97 9.69 2.96 10.91
N ASN A 98 9.59 1.73 11.44
CA ASN A 98 9.73 1.44 12.87
C ASN A 98 11.20 1.29 13.33
N ASN A 99 12.18 1.30 12.43
CA ASN A 99 13.58 1.04 12.74
C ASN A 99 14.52 2.21 12.45
N GLY A 100 14.01 3.44 12.57
CA GLY A 100 14.84 4.65 12.52
C GLY A 100 14.64 5.50 11.28
N ALA A 101 13.72 5.12 10.39
CA ALA A 101 13.32 5.89 9.23
C ALA A 101 11.82 6.19 9.24
N PRO A 102 11.27 6.92 10.23
CA PRO A 102 9.83 7.19 10.36
C PRO A 102 9.36 8.23 9.34
N TYR A 103 9.58 7.94 8.06
CA TYR A 103 9.34 8.83 6.94
C TYR A 103 8.12 8.36 6.14
N VAL A 104 7.29 9.32 5.75
CA VAL A 104 6.17 9.12 4.85
C VAL A 104 6.37 10.00 3.63
N PHE A 105 6.48 9.36 2.47
CA PHE A 105 6.64 10.02 1.18
C PHE A 105 5.27 10.46 0.65
N MET A 106 5.23 11.61 -0.01
CA MET A 106 4.01 12.12 -0.65
C MET A 106 4.32 12.77 -1.98
N ALA A 107 3.39 12.63 -2.92
CA ALA A 107 3.36 13.36 -4.18
C ALA A 107 2.07 14.19 -4.26
N TYR A 108 2.21 15.47 -4.58
CA TYR A 108 1.04 16.36 -4.68
C TYR A 108 1.28 17.54 -5.62
N THR A 109 0.19 18.11 -6.12
CA THR A 109 0.20 19.28 -7.00
C THR A 109 -0.01 20.59 -6.26
N TYR A 110 0.69 21.64 -6.68
CA TYR A 110 0.60 22.99 -6.13
C TYR A 110 0.60 24.05 -7.25
N GLY A 111 0.44 25.32 -6.87
CA GLY A 111 0.39 26.42 -7.82
C GLY A 111 -1.04 26.77 -8.25
N THR A 112 -1.24 27.09 -9.52
CA THR A 112 -2.53 27.59 -10.02
C THR A 112 -2.83 27.10 -11.43
N SER A 113 -4.08 27.20 -11.87
CA SER A 113 -4.47 26.83 -13.23
C SER A 113 -3.58 27.47 -14.30
N GLY A 114 -3.01 26.64 -15.18
CA GLY A 114 -2.08 27.07 -16.23
C GLY A 114 -0.64 27.31 -15.79
N ASN A 115 -0.34 27.12 -14.50
CA ASN A 115 1.00 27.18 -13.90
C ASN A 115 1.02 26.31 -12.64
N ALA A 116 0.66 25.04 -12.81
CA ALA A 116 0.63 24.04 -11.76
C ALA A 116 1.90 23.20 -11.83
N PHE A 117 2.31 22.68 -10.69
CA PHE A 117 3.51 21.86 -10.56
C PHE A 117 3.22 20.70 -9.63
N GLU A 118 3.98 19.63 -9.77
CA GLU A 118 4.06 18.52 -8.84
C GLU A 118 5.36 18.61 -8.05
N LYS A 119 5.33 18.07 -6.83
CA LYS A 119 6.53 17.80 -6.05
C LYS A 119 6.40 16.47 -5.33
N ILE A 120 7.55 15.89 -5.02
CA ILE A 120 7.67 14.70 -4.19
C ILE A 120 8.43 15.10 -2.93
N VAL A 121 7.85 14.83 -1.78
CA VAL A 121 8.36 15.22 -0.47
C VAL A 121 8.35 14.03 0.47
N TYR A 122 9.02 14.16 1.61
CA TYR A 122 8.77 13.31 2.76
C TYR A 122 8.44 14.15 3.99
N TYR A 123 7.68 13.54 4.89
CA TYR A 123 7.41 14.04 6.23
C TYR A 123 7.97 13.06 7.26
N GLU A 124 8.36 13.59 8.41
CA GLU A 124 8.68 12.81 9.60
C GLU A 124 7.40 12.53 10.39
N TYR A 125 7.24 11.29 10.87
CA TYR A 125 6.16 10.96 11.79
C TYR A 125 6.57 11.20 13.25
N ASP A 126 5.82 12.06 13.93
CA ASP A 126 5.96 12.35 15.35
C ASP A 126 5.09 11.40 16.17
N PHE A 127 5.72 10.37 16.74
CA PHE A 127 5.07 9.39 17.61
C PHE A 127 4.48 9.99 18.90
N GLU A 128 4.96 11.14 19.37
CA GLU A 128 4.43 11.76 20.60
C GLU A 128 3.11 12.49 20.34
N ASN A 129 3.03 13.17 19.19
CA ASN A 129 1.88 14.00 18.83
C ASN A 129 0.92 13.33 17.84
N ASP A 130 1.26 12.15 17.32
CA ASP A 130 0.51 11.42 16.31
C ASP A 130 0.20 12.29 15.08
N ALA A 131 1.26 12.83 14.48
CA ALA A 131 1.19 13.80 13.39
C ALA A 131 2.38 13.66 12.43
N LEU A 132 2.19 14.07 11.19
CA LEU A 132 3.27 14.25 10.23
C LEU A 132 3.80 15.69 10.32
N ILE A 133 5.12 15.82 10.45
CA ILE A 133 5.83 17.07 10.67
C ILE A 133 7.03 17.17 9.74
N ASN A 134 7.68 18.34 9.72
CA ASN A 134 8.95 18.58 9.02
C ASN A 134 8.93 18.15 7.54
N GLU A 135 8.14 18.84 6.72
CA GLU A 135 8.18 18.64 5.27
C GLU A 135 9.60 18.86 4.74
N SER A 136 10.07 17.91 3.95
CA SER A 136 11.34 17.99 3.22
C SER A 136 11.13 17.65 1.75
N ILE A 137 11.60 18.52 0.86
CA ILE A 137 11.45 18.38 -0.58
C ILE A 137 12.52 17.42 -1.12
N MET A 138 12.10 16.41 -1.88
CA MET A 138 13.00 15.52 -2.61
C MET A 138 13.10 15.92 -4.09
N VAL A 139 11.95 16.14 -4.73
CA VAL A 139 11.85 16.56 -6.13
C VAL A 139 10.83 17.68 -6.22
N ASP A 140 11.14 18.75 -6.95
CA ASP A 140 10.27 19.92 -7.10
C ASP A 140 10.25 20.42 -8.54
N GLY A 141 9.22 21.20 -8.87
CA GLY A 141 9.09 21.83 -10.18
C GLY A 141 8.89 20.85 -11.32
N ILE A 142 8.30 19.68 -11.05
CA ILE A 142 7.79 18.79 -12.08
C ILE A 142 6.57 19.51 -12.69
N ASP A 143 6.48 19.63 -14.01
CA ASP A 143 5.32 20.28 -14.62
C ASP A 143 4.05 19.49 -14.27
N GLY A 144 3.03 20.18 -13.75
CA GLY A 144 1.75 19.59 -13.36
C GLY A 144 0.59 20.24 -14.09
N ASN A 145 -0.56 19.59 -14.06
CA ASN A 145 -1.79 20.10 -14.66
C ASN A 145 -3.02 19.68 -13.83
N SER A 146 -4.22 19.97 -14.32
CA SER A 146 -5.48 19.47 -13.75
C SER A 146 -5.73 17.98 -14.03
N THR A 147 -5.02 17.40 -15.00
CA THR A 147 -5.17 16.01 -15.44
C THR A 147 -3.81 15.48 -15.88
N HIS A 148 -3.65 14.15 -15.86
CA HIS A 148 -2.40 13.47 -16.24
C HIS A 148 -1.20 13.84 -15.36
N ASN A 149 -1.38 13.74 -14.04
CA ASN A 149 -0.30 14.02 -13.09
C ASN A 149 0.46 12.74 -12.67
N GLY A 150 -0.06 11.54 -12.98
CA GLY A 150 0.51 10.28 -12.50
C GLY A 150 0.54 10.23 -10.97
N CYS A 151 1.74 10.42 -10.38
CA CYS A 151 2.01 10.60 -8.95
C CYS A 151 1.89 9.35 -8.07
N ARG A 152 2.01 8.13 -8.61
CA ARG A 152 2.10 6.92 -7.78
C ARG A 152 3.51 6.76 -7.21
N LEU A 153 3.60 6.36 -5.94
CA LEU A 153 4.84 6.10 -5.22
C LEU A 153 4.92 4.62 -4.79
N LEU A 154 6.09 4.01 -4.92
CA LEU A 154 6.35 2.64 -4.47
C LEU A 154 7.76 2.51 -3.92
N ALA A 155 7.91 2.12 -2.66
CA ALA A 155 9.19 1.75 -2.08
C ALA A 155 9.48 0.28 -2.40
N VAL A 156 10.45 0.02 -3.28
CA VAL A 156 10.78 -1.36 -3.71
C VAL A 156 11.71 -2.07 -2.73
N ASP A 157 12.44 -1.28 -1.92
CA ASP A 157 13.25 -1.72 -0.80
C ASP A 157 13.51 -0.53 0.15
N ASN A 158 14.39 -0.71 1.14
CA ASN A 158 14.78 0.35 2.10
C ASN A 158 15.64 1.48 1.50
N THR A 159 15.95 1.45 0.21
CA THR A 159 16.93 2.34 -0.43
C THR A 159 16.44 2.98 -1.72
N THR A 160 15.34 2.49 -2.30
CA THR A 160 14.84 2.95 -3.59
C THR A 160 13.34 3.19 -3.54
N LEU A 161 12.95 4.43 -3.82
CA LEU A 161 11.58 4.84 -4.10
C LEU A 161 11.41 5.02 -5.60
N ILE A 162 10.37 4.40 -6.16
CA ILE A 162 9.92 4.63 -7.52
C ILE A 162 8.77 5.62 -7.47
N ALA A 163 8.80 6.61 -8.37
CA ALA A 163 7.73 7.58 -8.53
C ALA A 163 7.35 7.73 -10.00
N THR A 164 6.06 7.71 -10.30
CA THR A 164 5.56 8.00 -11.65
C THR A 164 5.16 9.46 -11.77
N THR A 165 5.41 10.06 -12.92
CA THR A 165 4.93 11.39 -13.27
C THR A 165 4.13 11.30 -14.56
N GLY A 166 2.98 11.96 -14.60
CA GLY A 166 2.19 12.05 -15.83
C GLY A 166 2.77 13.08 -16.80
N ASP A 167 2.23 13.13 -18.01
CA ASP A 167 2.69 14.02 -19.07
C ASP A 167 2.23 15.47 -18.90
N ALA A 168 1.34 15.74 -17.94
CA ALA A 168 0.77 17.07 -17.66
C ALA A 168 0.19 17.78 -18.90
N GLN A 169 -0.27 17.03 -19.92
CA GLN A 169 -0.69 17.50 -21.25
C GLN A 169 0.45 18.06 -22.14
N ASN A 170 1.71 17.92 -21.71
CA ASN A 170 2.91 18.15 -22.50
C ASN A 170 3.44 16.82 -23.03
N TYR A 171 2.72 16.23 -23.99
CA TYR A 171 2.98 14.88 -24.50
C TYR A 171 4.42 14.70 -25.01
N MET A 172 4.95 15.70 -25.73
CA MET A 172 6.34 15.65 -26.24
C MET A 172 7.38 15.66 -25.12
N GLY A 173 7.02 16.20 -23.95
CA GLY A 173 7.84 16.17 -22.75
C GLY A 173 8.16 14.74 -22.29
N SER A 174 7.29 13.76 -22.57
CA SER A 174 7.52 12.36 -22.22
C SER A 174 8.76 11.78 -22.89
N GLN A 175 9.15 12.27 -24.07
CA GLN A 175 10.36 11.84 -24.80
C GLN A 175 11.61 12.68 -24.48
N ASP A 176 11.47 13.81 -23.77
CA ASP A 176 12.61 14.64 -23.35
C ASP A 176 13.19 14.12 -22.03
N GLU A 177 14.42 13.61 -22.08
CA GLU A 177 15.17 13.08 -20.92
C GLU A 177 15.60 14.16 -19.92
N MET A 178 15.54 15.45 -20.30
CA MET A 178 15.97 16.57 -19.46
C MET A 178 14.87 17.11 -18.54
N ILE A 179 13.63 16.67 -18.72
CA ILE A 179 12.49 17.06 -17.87
C ILE A 179 11.91 15.86 -17.13
N LEU A 180 11.11 16.14 -16.10
CA LEU A 180 10.61 15.12 -15.18
C LEU A 180 9.19 14.65 -15.48
N THR A 181 8.54 15.18 -16.51
CA THR A 181 7.15 14.93 -16.87
C THR A 181 7.05 13.75 -17.84
N GLY A 182 6.10 12.84 -17.62
CA GLY A 182 5.90 11.61 -18.40
C GLY A 182 7.03 10.59 -18.20
N LYS A 183 7.41 10.33 -16.95
CA LYS A 183 8.59 9.54 -16.56
C LYS A 183 8.25 8.53 -15.46
N THR A 184 9.11 7.51 -15.35
CA THR A 184 9.35 6.86 -14.06
C THR A 184 10.66 7.37 -13.48
N LEU A 185 10.61 7.82 -12.23
CA LEU A 185 11.72 8.34 -11.47
C LEU A 185 12.19 7.31 -10.43
N ARG A 186 13.51 7.27 -10.16
CA ARG A 186 14.11 6.53 -9.06
C ARG A 186 14.82 7.49 -8.09
N ILE A 187 14.41 7.45 -6.83
CA ILE A 187 14.88 8.31 -5.74
C ILE A 187 15.57 7.43 -4.69
N ASP A 188 16.69 7.90 -4.15
CA ASP A 188 17.39 7.27 -3.05
C ASP A 188 16.69 7.54 -1.73
N ILE A 189 16.34 6.49 -0.99
CA ILE A 189 15.69 6.58 0.32
C ILE A 189 16.46 5.82 1.40
N ASP A 190 17.76 5.56 1.21
CA ASP A 190 18.55 4.94 2.28
C ASP A 190 18.72 5.95 3.43
N ALA A 191 17.94 5.78 4.51
CA ALA A 191 17.96 6.65 5.67
C ALA A 191 19.33 6.71 6.39
N SER A 192 20.23 5.75 6.11
CA SER A 192 21.61 5.76 6.62
C SER A 192 22.60 6.46 5.68
N GLY A 193 22.20 6.73 4.44
CA GLY A 193 23.01 7.30 3.38
C GLY A 193 23.02 8.83 3.35
N GLU A 194 24.04 9.40 2.72
CA GLU A 194 24.18 10.87 2.57
C GLU A 194 23.35 11.44 1.40
N ASN A 195 22.79 10.58 0.53
CA ASN A 195 22.06 10.95 -0.68
C ASN A 195 20.54 10.81 -0.55
N PHE A 196 20.00 10.69 0.67
CA PHE A 196 18.56 10.55 0.90
C PHE A 196 17.77 11.68 0.22
N GLY A 197 16.78 11.31 -0.60
CA GLY A 197 15.99 12.21 -1.46
C GLY A 197 16.64 12.57 -2.81
N GLY A 198 17.88 12.15 -3.05
CA GLY A 198 18.62 12.38 -4.30
C GLY A 198 18.33 11.33 -5.39
N PRO A 199 18.80 11.52 -6.63
CA PRO A 199 18.66 10.52 -7.69
C PRO A 199 19.50 9.27 -7.39
N LYS A 200 19.04 8.10 -7.84
CA LYS A 200 19.84 6.87 -7.72
C LYS A 200 21.10 6.95 -8.60
N ALA A 201 22.24 6.56 -8.04
CA ALA A 201 23.54 6.65 -8.72
C ALA A 201 23.68 5.72 -9.93
N ASP A 202 22.86 4.67 -10.02
CA ASP A 202 22.79 3.70 -11.10
C ASP A 202 21.71 4.03 -12.16
N ASN A 203 21.09 5.22 -12.10
CA ASN A 203 20.23 5.70 -13.18
C ASN A 203 21.03 5.91 -14.48
N PRO A 204 20.38 5.85 -15.67
CA PRO A 204 21.03 6.14 -16.95
C PRO A 204 21.83 7.44 -16.95
N ASN A 205 21.29 8.47 -16.31
CA ASN A 205 22.02 9.67 -15.92
C ASN A 205 22.07 9.75 -14.38
N PRO A 206 23.25 9.55 -13.75
CA PRO A 206 23.39 9.57 -12.29
C PRO A 206 23.01 10.88 -11.59
N THR A 207 22.89 11.99 -12.33
CA THR A 207 22.47 13.28 -11.78
C THR A 207 20.98 13.56 -12.01
N SER A 208 20.25 12.65 -12.64
CA SER A 208 18.82 12.78 -12.95
C SER A 208 18.01 11.71 -12.21
N TYR A 209 16.81 12.06 -11.79
CA TYR A 209 15.86 11.12 -11.21
C TYR A 209 15.28 10.16 -12.27
N VAL A 210 15.34 10.54 -13.55
CA VAL A 210 14.73 9.80 -14.65
C VAL A 210 15.36 8.41 -14.80
N TRP A 211 14.50 7.39 -14.71
CA TRP A 211 14.87 5.99 -14.91
C TRP A 211 14.32 5.44 -16.24
N SER A 212 13.06 5.77 -16.56
CA SER A 212 12.45 5.50 -17.87
C SER A 212 11.66 6.69 -18.38
N ILE A 213 11.48 6.71 -19.71
CA ILE A 213 10.79 7.78 -20.45
C ILE A 213 9.62 7.21 -21.25
N GLY A 214 8.81 8.10 -21.84
CA GLY A 214 7.73 7.70 -22.74
C GLY A 214 6.48 7.22 -22.02
N HIS A 215 6.13 7.86 -20.89
CA HIS A 215 4.89 7.61 -20.17
C HIS A 215 3.89 8.77 -20.34
N ARG A 216 2.60 8.44 -20.31
CA ARG A 216 1.44 9.33 -20.38
C ARG A 216 0.88 9.68 -19.01
N ASN A 217 0.34 8.69 -18.29
CA ASN A 217 -0.32 8.91 -17.00
C ASN A 217 -0.40 7.60 -16.21
N ALA A 218 0.77 7.09 -15.81
CA ALA A 218 0.89 5.91 -14.96
C ALA A 218 0.34 6.20 -13.56
N GLN A 219 -0.63 5.40 -13.11
CA GLN A 219 -1.28 5.58 -11.80
C GLN A 219 -1.21 4.34 -10.92
N GLY A 220 -0.75 3.19 -11.41
CA GLY A 220 -0.56 2.00 -10.57
C GLY A 220 0.89 1.54 -10.55
N LEU A 221 1.35 1.05 -9.40
CA LEU A 221 2.65 0.42 -9.21
C LEU A 221 2.53 -0.75 -8.23
N ALA A 222 3.09 -1.90 -8.59
CA ALA A 222 3.17 -3.03 -7.68
C ALA A 222 4.47 -3.81 -7.90
N ILE A 223 5.06 -4.31 -6.81
CA ILE A 223 6.18 -5.25 -6.86
C ILE A 223 5.68 -6.66 -6.55
N ALA A 224 6.02 -7.62 -7.41
CA ALA A 224 5.76 -9.03 -7.17
C ALA A 224 6.88 -9.69 -6.33
N PRO A 225 6.62 -10.87 -5.71
CA PRO A 225 7.62 -11.57 -4.89
C PRO A 225 8.91 -11.94 -5.61
N ASN A 226 8.88 -12.04 -6.95
CA ASN A 226 10.05 -12.30 -7.79
C ASN A 226 10.87 -11.02 -8.10
N GLY A 227 10.44 -9.85 -7.61
CA GLY A 227 11.10 -8.57 -7.81
C GLY A 227 10.69 -7.83 -9.08
N ILE A 228 9.78 -8.37 -9.90
CA ILE A 228 9.23 -7.65 -11.05
C ILE A 228 8.36 -6.51 -10.56
N ILE A 229 8.56 -5.32 -11.13
CA ILE A 229 7.74 -4.14 -10.86
C ILE A 229 6.81 -3.95 -12.05
N TYR A 230 5.51 -3.94 -11.78
CA TYR A 230 4.48 -3.67 -12.76
C TYR A 230 4.01 -2.22 -12.64
N SER A 231 3.53 -1.66 -13.74
CA SER A 231 2.84 -0.37 -13.75
C SER A 231 1.60 -0.41 -14.62
N SER A 232 0.51 0.20 -14.15
CA SER A 232 -0.70 0.39 -14.96
C SER A 232 -0.85 1.84 -15.38
N GLU A 233 -1.18 2.05 -16.64
CA GLU A 233 -1.10 3.36 -17.27
C GLU A 233 -2.33 3.67 -18.11
N HIS A 234 -2.77 4.92 -18.04
CA HIS A 234 -3.88 5.40 -18.86
C HIS A 234 -3.41 5.77 -20.27
N GLY A 235 -4.01 5.17 -21.28
CA GLY A 235 -3.89 5.57 -22.67
C GLY A 235 -4.82 6.76 -23.02
N PRO A 236 -4.75 7.27 -24.26
CA PRO A 236 -5.57 8.39 -24.71
C PRO A 236 -7.02 7.97 -24.96
N SER A 237 -7.35 7.60 -26.20
CA SER A 237 -8.69 7.15 -26.59
C SER A 237 -8.84 5.63 -26.50
N GLY A 238 -7.73 4.90 -26.65
CA GLY A 238 -7.57 3.48 -26.38
C GLY A 238 -6.28 3.21 -25.61
N ASP A 239 -5.83 1.96 -25.61
CA ASP A 239 -4.51 1.55 -25.11
C ASP A 239 -4.18 2.01 -23.69
N ASP A 240 -5.10 1.80 -22.74
CA ASP A 240 -4.65 1.64 -21.35
C ASP A 240 -3.78 0.39 -21.26
N GLU A 241 -2.72 0.45 -20.46
CA GLU A 241 -1.62 -0.50 -20.48
C GLU A 241 -1.36 -1.14 -19.11
N LEU A 242 -0.81 -2.35 -19.14
CA LEU A 242 -0.03 -2.93 -18.06
C LEU A 242 1.40 -3.18 -18.57
N ASN A 243 2.36 -2.61 -17.86
CA ASN A 243 3.77 -2.57 -18.20
C ASN A 243 4.59 -3.35 -17.17
N ILE A 244 5.70 -3.96 -17.62
CA ILE A 244 6.81 -4.35 -16.74
C ILE A 244 7.83 -3.23 -16.76
N LEU A 245 8.02 -2.57 -15.61
CA LEU A 245 8.93 -1.44 -15.53
C LEU A 245 10.38 -1.90 -15.62
N SER A 246 11.12 -1.20 -16.47
CA SER A 246 12.56 -1.35 -16.63
C SER A 246 13.14 -0.05 -17.18
N GLN A 247 14.47 0.05 -17.21
CA GLN A 247 15.15 1.19 -17.81
C GLN A 247 14.92 1.19 -19.34
N GLY A 248 14.31 2.25 -19.88
CA GLY A 248 14.11 2.41 -21.31
C GLY A 248 13.01 3.39 -21.68
N ASN A 249 12.42 3.21 -22.87
CA ASN A 249 11.40 4.08 -23.44
C ASN A 249 10.10 3.29 -23.67
N PHE A 250 9.00 3.76 -23.09
CA PHE A 250 7.67 3.15 -23.17
C PHE A 250 6.80 3.75 -24.28
N GLY A 251 7.36 4.59 -25.14
CA GLY A 251 6.76 4.91 -26.44
C GLY A 251 5.94 6.20 -26.48
N TRP A 252 5.21 6.56 -25.43
CA TRP A 252 4.31 7.72 -25.47
C TRP A 252 5.06 9.03 -25.79
N PRO A 253 4.54 9.89 -26.68
CA PRO A 253 3.25 9.81 -27.37
C PRO A 253 3.29 9.15 -28.75
N ASN A 254 4.48 8.73 -29.18
CA ASN A 254 4.73 8.28 -30.54
C ASN A 254 4.28 6.83 -30.74
N ALA A 255 4.44 5.98 -29.73
CA ALA A 255 3.80 4.66 -29.66
C ALA A 255 2.78 4.63 -28.51
N GLN A 256 1.67 3.93 -28.72
CA GLN A 256 0.51 3.84 -27.83
C GLN A 256 0.10 2.37 -27.76
N GLY A 257 0.24 1.73 -26.61
CA GLY A 257 -0.01 0.31 -26.51
C GLY A 257 1.06 -0.51 -27.23
N LEU A 258 0.61 -1.49 -28.01
CA LEU A 258 1.49 -2.37 -28.78
C LEU A 258 1.97 -1.67 -30.05
N CYS A 259 3.17 -2.00 -30.51
CA CYS A 259 3.73 -1.51 -31.76
C CYS A 259 3.02 -2.15 -32.97
N ASP A 260 1.83 -1.68 -33.32
CA ASP A 260 0.93 -2.36 -34.27
C ASP A 260 0.36 -1.46 -35.39
N ASN A 261 0.64 -0.15 -35.35
CA ASN A 261 0.13 0.87 -36.29
C ASN A 261 -1.41 1.00 -36.29
N LEU A 262 -2.11 0.59 -35.23
CA LEU A 262 -3.56 0.73 -35.09
C LEU A 262 -3.90 1.93 -34.19
N PRO A 263 -4.89 2.77 -34.54
CA PRO A 263 -5.71 2.81 -35.74
C PRO A 263 -5.18 3.90 -36.70
N SER A 264 -4.02 3.67 -37.32
CA SER A 264 -3.49 4.53 -38.37
C SER A 264 -4.18 4.18 -39.71
N PRO A 265 -5.27 4.88 -40.10
CA PRO A 265 -5.05 6.10 -40.90
C PRO A 265 -6.15 7.19 -40.82
N ASN A 266 -7.07 7.18 -39.83
CA ASN A 266 -8.18 8.16 -39.77
C ASN A 266 -8.73 8.46 -38.35
N VAL A 267 -7.91 8.37 -37.30
CA VAL A 267 -8.36 8.60 -35.93
C VAL A 267 -7.49 9.66 -35.24
N SER A 268 -8.16 10.50 -34.44
CA SER A 268 -7.67 11.66 -33.67
C SER A 268 -6.44 11.47 -32.77
N ASP A 269 -5.87 10.26 -32.67
CA ASP A 269 -4.71 9.99 -31.81
C ASP A 269 -3.36 10.33 -32.49
N TYR A 270 -3.34 10.60 -33.81
CA TYR A 270 -2.14 11.15 -34.50
C TYR A 270 -1.80 12.57 -34.06
N ASP A 271 -2.76 13.30 -33.48
CA ASP A 271 -2.54 14.68 -32.98
C ASP A 271 -1.47 14.71 -31.86
N TYR A 272 -1.16 13.56 -31.25
CA TYR A 272 -0.16 13.44 -30.19
C TYR A 272 1.26 13.11 -30.70
N ALA A 273 1.40 12.51 -31.89
CA ALA A 273 2.70 12.10 -32.41
C ALA A 273 3.54 13.33 -32.82
N GLY A 274 4.81 13.35 -32.42
CA GLY A 274 5.72 14.46 -32.70
C GLY A 274 6.09 14.62 -34.18
N ASP A 275 5.96 13.54 -34.97
CA ASP A 275 6.13 13.54 -36.42
C ASP A 275 4.78 13.35 -37.12
N LEU A 276 4.20 14.46 -37.58
CA LEU A 276 2.97 14.51 -38.35
C LEU A 276 3.20 14.28 -39.86
N SER A 277 4.35 13.72 -40.27
CA SER A 277 4.60 13.43 -41.67
C SER A 277 3.69 12.32 -42.18
N ASP A 278 3.31 12.41 -43.46
CA ASP A 278 2.53 11.37 -44.17
C ASP A 278 3.25 10.01 -44.24
N SER A 279 4.49 9.92 -43.76
CA SER A 279 5.34 8.72 -43.75
C SER A 279 5.57 8.12 -42.36
N TYR A 280 5.09 8.75 -41.29
CA TYR A 280 5.24 8.21 -39.94
C TYR A 280 4.51 6.87 -39.80
N THR A 281 5.13 5.92 -39.10
CA THR A 281 4.49 4.68 -38.64
C THR A 281 5.02 4.37 -37.26
N GLU A 282 4.12 4.02 -36.34
CA GLU A 282 4.45 3.64 -34.97
C GLU A 282 5.49 2.51 -34.92
N THR A 283 5.34 1.47 -35.73
CA THR A 283 6.32 0.36 -35.76
C THR A 283 7.73 0.81 -36.13
N GLN A 284 7.86 1.81 -37.02
CA GLN A 284 9.17 2.35 -37.38
C GLN A 284 9.77 3.12 -36.20
N PHE A 285 8.97 3.91 -35.48
CA PHE A 285 9.42 4.56 -34.26
C PHE A 285 9.81 3.52 -33.20
N CYS A 286 9.03 2.46 -33.04
CA CYS A 286 9.35 1.36 -32.14
C CYS A 286 10.71 0.73 -32.43
N ASP A 287 10.98 0.42 -33.70
CA ASP A 287 12.25 -0.15 -34.16
C ASP A 287 13.42 0.84 -33.95
N ASP A 288 13.22 2.12 -34.28
CA ASP A 288 14.28 3.13 -34.20
C ASP A 288 14.67 3.47 -32.76
N TYR A 289 13.72 3.41 -31.83
CA TYR A 289 13.90 3.82 -30.43
C TYR A 289 13.90 2.66 -29.44
N ASN A 290 13.82 1.41 -29.91
CA ASN A 290 13.77 0.20 -29.09
C ASN A 290 12.70 0.28 -27.99
N ILE A 291 11.47 0.57 -28.41
CA ILE A 291 10.35 0.76 -27.49
C ILE A 291 10.07 -0.53 -26.71
N ILE A 292 9.84 -0.36 -25.42
CA ILE A 292 9.39 -1.42 -24.52
C ILE A 292 7.88 -1.46 -24.62
N GLU A 293 7.35 -2.53 -25.22
CA GLU A 293 5.91 -2.74 -25.34
C GLU A 293 5.28 -3.14 -23.99
N PRO A 294 4.01 -2.78 -23.77
CA PRO A 294 3.26 -3.29 -22.64
C PRO A 294 3.03 -4.79 -22.76
N ILE A 295 2.94 -5.47 -21.62
CA ILE A 295 2.59 -6.90 -21.57
C ILE A 295 1.08 -7.12 -21.77
N TRP A 296 0.29 -6.06 -21.67
CA TRP A 296 -1.15 -6.07 -21.95
C TRP A 296 -1.65 -4.66 -22.27
N SER A 297 -2.61 -4.58 -23.20
CA SER A 297 -3.31 -3.34 -23.56
C SER A 297 -4.82 -3.61 -23.69
N THR A 298 -5.64 -2.62 -23.34
CA THR A 298 -7.09 -2.60 -23.68
C THR A 298 -7.37 -2.56 -25.19
N GLY A 299 -6.32 -2.34 -26.00
CA GLY A 299 -6.34 -2.26 -27.45
C GLY A 299 -6.68 -0.88 -27.99
N ALA A 300 -6.36 -0.67 -29.27
CA ALA A 300 -6.56 0.59 -29.96
C ALA A 300 -8.02 1.04 -30.07
N PHE A 301 -8.21 2.35 -30.24
CA PHE A 301 -9.51 2.93 -30.55
C PHE A 301 -10.05 2.41 -31.89
N VAL A 302 -11.14 1.66 -31.89
CA VAL A 302 -11.81 1.22 -33.13
C VAL A 302 -13.27 1.66 -33.12
N ASN A 303 -13.54 2.87 -33.62
CA ASN A 303 -14.85 3.56 -33.63
C ASN A 303 -15.40 3.97 -32.26
N SER A 304 -14.83 3.46 -31.16
CA SER A 304 -15.17 3.84 -29.80
C SER A 304 -13.98 3.64 -28.88
N SER A 305 -13.96 4.40 -27.79
CA SER A 305 -12.91 4.32 -26.78
C SER A 305 -12.91 2.97 -26.07
N THR A 306 -11.73 2.34 -26.01
CA THR A 306 -11.46 1.05 -25.35
C THR A 306 -10.91 1.22 -23.93
N THR A 307 -10.54 2.45 -23.53
CA THR A 307 -10.00 2.72 -22.19
C THR A 307 -10.97 2.31 -21.08
N ILE A 308 -10.41 1.76 -20.02
CA ILE A 308 -11.04 1.39 -18.75
C ILE A 308 -10.62 2.31 -17.59
N ALA A 309 -9.57 3.13 -17.77
CA ALA A 309 -8.97 4.02 -16.79
C ALA A 309 -8.48 3.26 -15.53
N PRO A 310 -7.36 2.53 -15.62
CA PRO A 310 -6.77 1.79 -14.49
C PRO A 310 -6.23 2.76 -13.45
N SER A 311 -6.56 2.56 -12.18
CA SER A 311 -6.17 3.53 -11.13
C SER A 311 -5.11 3.05 -10.18
N ASP A 312 -5.06 1.75 -9.88
CA ASP A 312 -4.03 1.17 -9.03
C ASP A 312 -3.90 -0.33 -9.26
N ILE A 313 -2.77 -0.90 -8.86
CA ILE A 313 -2.49 -2.33 -8.89
C ILE A 313 -1.83 -2.80 -7.59
N ILE A 314 -2.10 -4.05 -7.21
CA ILE A 314 -1.42 -4.70 -6.07
C ILE A 314 -1.19 -6.19 -6.37
N TRP A 315 -0.07 -6.73 -5.87
CA TRP A 315 0.15 -8.17 -5.88
C TRP A 315 -0.53 -8.82 -4.67
N TYR A 316 -1.50 -9.71 -4.92
CA TYR A 316 -2.15 -10.47 -3.87
C TYR A 316 -1.52 -11.85 -3.75
N ASN A 317 -1.00 -12.19 -2.56
CA ASN A 317 -0.42 -13.50 -2.29
C ASN A 317 -0.72 -13.98 -0.87
N HIS A 318 -2.00 -14.17 -0.57
CA HIS A 318 -2.44 -14.68 0.72
C HIS A 318 -3.45 -15.82 0.54
N PRO A 319 -3.45 -16.88 1.39
CA PRO A 319 -4.36 -18.02 1.24
C PRO A 319 -5.81 -17.74 1.65
N SER A 320 -6.12 -16.58 2.24
CA SER A 320 -7.50 -16.25 2.65
C SER A 320 -8.46 -16.11 1.49
N ILE A 321 -7.96 -15.74 0.30
CA ILE A 321 -8.72 -15.72 -0.94
C ILE A 321 -7.92 -16.52 -1.99
N PRO A 322 -8.03 -17.86 -2.00
CA PRO A 322 -7.22 -18.73 -2.86
C PRO A 322 -7.29 -18.38 -4.34
N GLU A 323 -8.44 -17.90 -4.82
CA GLU A 323 -8.64 -17.48 -6.20
C GLU A 323 -7.81 -16.26 -6.62
N PHE A 324 -7.33 -15.46 -5.67
CA PHE A 324 -6.47 -14.31 -5.94
C PHE A 324 -5.00 -14.61 -5.61
N GLN A 325 -4.68 -15.78 -5.05
CA GLN A 325 -3.34 -16.09 -4.61
C GLN A 325 -2.34 -16.06 -5.78
N ASN A 326 -1.26 -15.29 -5.58
CA ASN A 326 -0.18 -15.11 -6.53
C ASN A 326 -0.65 -14.50 -7.87
N THR A 327 -1.51 -13.48 -7.79
CA THR A 327 -2.02 -12.73 -8.94
C THR A 327 -1.86 -11.22 -8.75
N LEU A 328 -1.89 -10.48 -9.85
CA LEU A 328 -1.97 -9.02 -9.81
C LEU A 328 -3.44 -8.60 -9.89
N LEU A 329 -3.87 -7.74 -8.98
CA LEU A 329 -5.21 -7.15 -8.97
C LEU A 329 -5.12 -5.68 -9.39
N MET A 330 -6.04 -5.24 -10.25
CA MET A 330 -6.11 -3.88 -10.76
C MET A 330 -7.46 -3.26 -10.47
N THR A 331 -7.47 -2.07 -9.87
CA THR A 331 -8.68 -1.26 -9.72
C THR A 331 -8.92 -0.40 -10.95
N VAL A 332 -10.20 -0.23 -11.30
CA VAL A 332 -10.60 0.38 -12.56
C VAL A 332 -11.68 1.43 -12.34
N LEU A 333 -11.41 2.65 -12.80
CA LEU A 333 -12.29 3.81 -12.63
C LEU A 333 -13.45 3.82 -13.64
N LYS A 334 -13.18 3.88 -14.95
CA LYS A 334 -14.23 4.01 -15.98
C LYS A 334 -14.94 2.68 -16.18
N GLY A 335 -14.21 1.58 -16.17
CA GLY A 335 -14.75 0.21 -16.23
C GLY A 335 -15.47 -0.25 -14.96
N LYS A 336 -15.21 0.39 -13.81
CA LYS A 336 -15.89 0.13 -12.52
C LYS A 336 -15.84 -1.34 -12.12
N LYS A 337 -14.64 -1.90 -12.05
CA LYS A 337 -14.40 -3.32 -11.83
C LYS A 337 -13.04 -3.53 -11.16
N LEU A 338 -12.84 -4.73 -10.63
CA LEU A 338 -11.53 -5.25 -10.27
C LEU A 338 -11.10 -6.23 -11.36
N VAL A 339 -9.88 -6.10 -11.88
CA VAL A 339 -9.33 -7.03 -12.87
C VAL A 339 -8.26 -7.87 -12.21
N ARG A 340 -8.29 -9.18 -12.41
CA ARG A 340 -7.24 -10.11 -11.97
C ARG A 340 -6.43 -10.56 -13.18
N PHE A 341 -5.11 -10.45 -13.07
CA PHE A 341 -4.15 -10.99 -14.03
C PHE A 341 -3.41 -12.18 -13.42
N GLU A 342 -3.47 -13.30 -14.14
CA GLU A 342 -2.64 -14.48 -13.86
C GLU A 342 -1.47 -14.50 -14.83
N PHE A 343 -0.31 -14.88 -14.33
CA PHE A 343 0.94 -14.87 -15.08
C PHE A 343 1.49 -16.28 -15.31
N ASN A 344 2.34 -16.41 -16.32
CA ASN A 344 3.19 -17.59 -16.47
C ASN A 344 4.18 -17.69 -15.28
N SER A 345 4.99 -18.75 -15.24
CA SER A 345 5.92 -18.97 -14.12
C SER A 345 7.05 -17.94 -14.00
N THR A 346 7.35 -17.19 -15.06
CA THR A 346 8.37 -16.13 -14.99
C THR A 346 7.79 -14.81 -14.47
N GLY A 347 6.47 -14.62 -14.62
CA GLY A 347 5.80 -13.34 -14.35
C GLY A 347 5.79 -12.41 -15.56
N GLU A 348 6.37 -12.80 -16.69
CA GLU A 348 6.59 -11.88 -17.82
C GLU A 348 5.45 -11.87 -18.84
N GLU A 349 4.53 -12.85 -18.77
CA GLU A 349 3.39 -12.94 -19.68
C GLU A 349 2.11 -13.21 -18.91
N ILE A 350 1.03 -12.55 -19.32
CA ILE A 350 -0.32 -12.78 -18.81
C ILE A 350 -0.89 -14.03 -19.49
N VAL A 351 -1.33 -15.00 -18.70
CA VAL A 351 -1.98 -16.23 -19.17
C VAL A 351 -3.50 -16.17 -19.09
N ASN A 352 -4.04 -15.33 -18.20
CA ASN A 352 -5.47 -15.13 -18.05
C ASN A 352 -5.78 -13.74 -17.45
N GLU A 353 -6.91 -13.17 -17.89
CA GLU A 353 -7.49 -11.94 -17.37
C GLU A 353 -8.93 -12.27 -16.92
N THR A 354 -9.34 -11.79 -15.75
CA THR A 354 -10.71 -12.01 -15.27
C THR A 354 -11.26 -10.79 -14.53
N ASP A 355 -12.44 -10.36 -14.94
CA ASP A 355 -13.18 -9.25 -14.31
C ASP A 355 -13.99 -9.72 -13.11
N PHE A 356 -13.88 -8.98 -12.01
CA PHE A 356 -14.64 -9.15 -10.78
C PHE A 356 -15.36 -7.85 -10.41
N PHE A 357 -16.45 -8.00 -9.65
CA PHE A 357 -17.19 -6.88 -9.02
C PHE A 357 -17.61 -5.77 -10.01
N VAL A 358 -17.98 -6.17 -11.22
CA VAL A 358 -18.34 -5.24 -12.30
C VAL A 358 -19.58 -4.43 -11.90
N GLN A 359 -19.40 -3.11 -11.80
CA GLN A 359 -20.39 -2.11 -11.41
C GLN A 359 -20.90 -2.20 -9.97
N GLU A 360 -20.21 -2.93 -9.08
CA GLU A 360 -20.69 -3.14 -7.71
C GLU A 360 -20.60 -1.85 -6.87
N TRP A 361 -19.43 -1.19 -6.87
CA TRP A 361 -19.14 -0.03 -6.00
C TRP A 361 -18.78 1.25 -6.75
N GLY A 362 -19.14 1.32 -8.03
CA GLY A 362 -18.77 2.45 -8.88
C GLY A 362 -17.28 2.44 -9.23
N ARG A 363 -16.65 3.63 -9.25
CA ARG A 363 -15.26 3.82 -9.69
C ARG A 363 -14.33 3.36 -8.58
N LEU A 364 -13.62 2.25 -8.77
CA LEU A 364 -12.57 1.82 -7.85
C LEU A 364 -11.32 2.66 -8.09
N ARG A 365 -10.74 3.21 -7.03
CA ARG A 365 -9.59 4.13 -7.09
C ARG A 365 -8.32 3.47 -6.60
N ASP A 366 -8.37 2.77 -5.48
CA ASP A 366 -7.16 2.25 -4.86
C ASP A 366 -7.43 0.94 -4.12
N ILE A 367 -6.38 0.14 -3.94
CA ILE A 367 -6.49 -1.17 -3.30
C ILE A 367 -5.37 -1.41 -2.30
N CYS A 368 -5.74 -1.89 -1.12
CA CYS A 368 -4.80 -2.25 -0.07
C CYS A 368 -5.10 -3.66 0.45
N VAL A 369 -4.06 -4.39 0.86
CA VAL A 369 -4.18 -5.72 1.47
C VAL A 369 -3.55 -5.69 2.86
N SER A 370 -4.29 -6.13 3.88
CA SER A 370 -3.75 -6.27 5.24
C SER A 370 -2.97 -7.59 5.41
N PRO A 371 -2.16 -7.71 6.48
CA PRO A 371 -1.39 -8.93 6.76
C PRO A 371 -2.22 -10.21 6.95
N ASP A 372 -3.50 -10.10 7.31
CA ASP A 372 -4.46 -11.21 7.41
C ASP A 372 -5.18 -11.51 6.07
N GLY A 373 -4.79 -10.81 5.00
CA GLY A 373 -5.25 -11.03 3.65
C GLY A 373 -6.65 -10.51 3.34
N LYS A 374 -7.16 -9.57 4.14
CA LYS A 374 -8.35 -8.78 3.78
C LYS A 374 -7.98 -7.75 2.71
N ILE A 375 -8.94 -7.43 1.86
CA ILE A 375 -8.80 -6.42 0.81
C ILE A 375 -9.58 -5.17 1.23
N TYR A 376 -8.98 -4.00 1.09
CA TYR A 376 -9.63 -2.71 1.23
C TYR A 376 -9.65 -2.01 -0.13
N LEU A 377 -10.81 -1.50 -0.53
CA LEU A 377 -11.03 -0.80 -1.80
C LEU A 377 -11.46 0.63 -1.51
N ALA A 378 -10.71 1.60 -2.02
CA ALA A 378 -11.11 3.00 -2.03
C ALA A 378 -11.96 3.29 -3.27
N THR A 379 -13.05 4.05 -3.11
CA THR A 379 -13.93 4.45 -4.21
C THR A 379 -13.83 5.93 -4.56
N ASN A 380 -14.10 6.26 -5.82
CA ASN A 380 -14.10 7.62 -6.36
C ASN A 380 -15.44 7.95 -7.02
N GLY A 381 -16.53 7.59 -6.36
CA GLY A 381 -17.87 7.91 -6.81
C GLY A 381 -18.30 7.19 -8.09
N ASN A 382 -19.34 7.72 -8.74
CA ASN A 382 -19.96 7.09 -9.90
C ASN A 382 -19.51 7.65 -11.26
N SER A 383 -18.96 8.86 -11.27
CA SER A 383 -18.56 9.57 -12.48
C SER A 383 -17.41 10.53 -12.20
N TRP A 384 -16.58 10.76 -13.21
CA TRP A 384 -15.53 11.78 -13.18
C TRP A 384 -16.12 13.22 -13.12
N PRO A 385 -15.45 14.19 -12.46
CA PRO A 385 -14.17 14.09 -11.74
C PRO A 385 -14.27 13.54 -10.31
N SER A 386 -15.49 13.46 -9.78
CA SER A 386 -15.97 12.59 -8.70
C SER A 386 -17.41 13.03 -8.40
N GLN A 387 -18.31 12.07 -8.21
CA GLN A 387 -19.61 12.30 -7.59
C GLN A 387 -19.82 11.14 -6.64
N GLY A 388 -19.78 11.40 -5.33
CA GLY A 388 -19.80 10.36 -4.30
C GLY A 388 -20.93 9.31 -4.47
N PRO A 389 -20.86 8.19 -3.73
CA PRO A 389 -20.08 8.01 -2.51
C PRO A 389 -18.58 7.87 -2.75
N ASN A 390 -17.79 8.44 -1.85
CA ASN A 390 -16.37 8.13 -1.71
C ASN A 390 -16.21 7.46 -0.35
N GLU A 391 -15.73 6.23 -0.35
CA GLU A 391 -15.70 5.36 0.81
C GLU A 391 -14.54 4.37 0.72
N ILE A 392 -14.29 3.67 1.82
CA ILE A 392 -13.39 2.53 1.88
C ILE A 392 -14.19 1.30 2.27
N ILE A 393 -14.11 0.27 1.44
CA ILE A 393 -14.85 -0.99 1.58
C ILE A 393 -13.86 -2.09 1.94
N GLU A 394 -14.16 -2.87 2.96
CA GLU A 394 -13.43 -4.08 3.33
C GLU A 394 -14.11 -5.32 2.73
N LEU A 395 -13.30 -6.20 2.15
CA LEU A 395 -13.68 -7.54 1.69
C LEU A 395 -12.83 -8.57 2.43
N TYR A 396 -13.48 -9.55 3.05
CA TYR A 396 -12.78 -10.60 3.79
C TYR A 396 -13.51 -11.94 3.70
N ASN A 397 -12.74 -13.03 3.69
CA ASN A 397 -13.28 -14.37 3.80
C ASN A 397 -13.54 -14.71 5.28
N ALA A 398 -14.81 -14.68 5.69
CA ALA A 398 -15.19 -14.99 7.08
C ALA A 398 -14.96 -16.46 7.47
N ASP A 399 -14.86 -17.35 6.48
CA ASP A 399 -14.60 -18.78 6.67
C ASP A 399 -13.09 -19.10 6.68
N TYR A 400 -12.23 -18.11 6.42
CA TYR A 400 -10.79 -18.30 6.52
C TYR A 400 -10.34 -18.30 7.98
N GLU A 401 -9.89 -19.45 8.45
CA GLU A 401 -9.16 -19.59 9.71
C GLU A 401 -7.66 -19.58 9.40
N ALA A 402 -6.95 -18.56 9.87
CA ALA A 402 -5.50 -18.51 9.71
C ALA A 402 -4.84 -19.74 10.35
N GLU A 403 -3.95 -20.40 9.61
CA GLU A 403 -3.13 -21.44 10.20
C GLU A 403 -2.24 -20.81 11.27
N ILE A 404 -2.48 -21.15 12.54
CA ILE A 404 -1.63 -20.71 13.64
C ILE A 404 -0.34 -21.51 13.55
N THR A 405 0.69 -20.92 12.95
CA THR A 405 2.05 -21.48 13.00
C THR A 405 2.75 -21.02 14.27
N TYR A 406 3.26 -21.98 15.03
CA TYR A 406 4.03 -21.74 16.24
C TYR A 406 5.52 -21.74 15.88
N SER A 407 6.17 -20.58 15.96
CA SER A 407 7.62 -20.48 15.82
C SER A 407 8.27 -20.73 17.17
N CYS A 408 9.01 -21.84 17.28
CA CYS A 408 9.62 -22.25 18.53
C CYS A 408 11.13 -22.00 18.50
N PHE A 409 11.56 -21.01 19.27
CA PHE A 409 12.96 -20.75 19.57
C PHE A 409 13.23 -20.85 21.08
N PRO A 410 13.28 -22.05 21.68
CA PRO A 410 13.80 -22.18 23.04
C PRO A 410 15.28 -22.50 22.96
N GLY A 411 16.11 -21.74 23.66
CA GLY A 411 17.44 -22.24 23.93
C GLY A 411 17.35 -23.50 24.79
N GLY A 412 18.02 -24.56 24.33
CA GLY A 412 17.94 -25.90 24.91
C GLY A 412 17.28 -26.98 24.02
N CYS A 413 16.83 -26.65 22.81
CA CYS A 413 16.46 -27.64 21.80
C CYS A 413 17.66 -27.94 20.88
N ASP A 414 17.83 -29.21 20.45
CA ASP A 414 18.83 -29.56 19.43
C ASP A 414 18.54 -28.78 18.14
N ILE A 415 19.60 -28.42 17.39
CA ILE A 415 19.52 -27.62 16.14
C ILE A 415 18.50 -28.20 15.13
N VAL A 416 18.19 -29.49 15.24
CA VAL A 416 17.24 -30.22 14.38
C VAL A 416 15.76 -29.94 14.72
N ALA A 417 15.45 -29.28 15.84
CA ALA A 417 14.10 -28.95 16.31
C ALA A 417 13.70 -27.48 16.08
N GLN A 418 14.47 -26.74 15.27
CA GLN A 418 14.10 -25.40 14.82
C GLN A 418 13.15 -25.51 13.63
N GLY A 419 11.95 -24.96 13.73
CA GLY A 419 10.94 -25.02 12.67
C GLY A 419 9.62 -24.36 13.03
N GLU A 420 8.74 -24.28 12.03
CA GLU A 420 7.33 -23.89 12.19
C GLU A 420 6.51 -25.14 12.54
N TYR A 421 5.71 -25.05 13.60
CA TYR A 421 4.87 -26.15 14.07
C TYR A 421 3.40 -25.80 13.87
N SER A 422 2.61 -26.78 13.43
CA SER A 422 1.15 -26.66 13.25
C SER A 422 0.36 -26.71 14.56
N SER A 423 1.01 -27.05 15.68
CA SER A 423 0.38 -27.05 17.00
C SER A 423 1.39 -26.77 18.11
N LEU A 424 0.89 -26.24 19.23
CA LEU A 424 1.69 -26.04 20.44
C LEU A 424 2.22 -27.36 21.01
N GLU A 425 1.44 -28.45 20.91
CA GLU A 425 1.79 -29.77 21.43
C GLU A 425 2.95 -30.40 20.65
N ASP A 426 3.00 -30.21 19.32
CA ASP A 426 4.10 -30.66 18.47
C ASP A 426 5.39 -29.86 18.73
N CYS A 427 5.26 -28.55 18.93
CA CYS A 427 6.38 -27.70 19.34
C CYS A 427 6.93 -28.12 20.71
N GLU A 428 6.06 -28.36 21.71
CA GLU A 428 6.47 -28.79 23.05
C GLU A 428 7.14 -30.19 23.03
N ALA A 429 6.63 -31.10 22.19
CA ALA A 429 7.19 -32.44 22.03
C ALA A 429 8.58 -32.44 21.37
N ALA A 430 8.82 -31.55 20.40
CA ALA A 430 10.11 -31.40 19.72
C ALA A 430 11.21 -30.85 20.64
N CYS A 431 10.84 -30.14 21.71
CA CYS A 431 11.76 -29.48 22.63
C CYS A 431 11.98 -30.21 23.96
N ASN A 432 11.82 -31.54 23.96
CA ASN A 432 11.90 -32.36 25.17
C ASN A 432 13.33 -32.50 25.73
N THR A 433 13.84 -31.44 26.37
CA THR A 433 14.97 -31.50 27.30
C THR A 433 14.48 -31.17 28.71
N SER A 434 14.87 -32.01 29.66
CA SER A 434 14.47 -32.01 31.08
C SER A 434 15.07 -30.85 31.90
N SER A 435 15.23 -29.67 31.31
CA SER A 435 15.72 -28.48 31.98
C SER A 435 15.36 -27.25 31.17
N ILE A 436 14.28 -26.58 31.57
CA ILE A 436 13.98 -25.21 31.14
C ILE A 436 15.15 -24.34 31.62
N TYR A 437 15.96 -23.84 30.69
CA TYR A 437 16.92 -22.78 30.98
C TYR A 437 16.27 -21.43 30.68
N ASP A 438 16.37 -20.55 31.68
CA ASP A 438 15.93 -19.17 31.64
C ASP A 438 16.83 -18.41 30.64
N TYR A 439 16.37 -18.23 29.40
CA TYR A 439 16.94 -17.23 28.51
C TYR A 439 16.33 -15.88 28.88
N THR A 440 16.70 -15.38 30.05
CA THR A 440 16.88 -13.94 30.18
C THR A 440 18.00 -13.57 29.23
N GLU A 441 17.70 -12.91 28.11
CA GLU A 441 18.66 -11.89 27.70
C GLU A 441 18.94 -11.04 28.94
N GLU A 442 20.21 -10.78 29.24
CA GLU A 442 20.72 -10.30 30.54
C GLU A 442 20.14 -8.93 31.01
N ASN A 443 19.16 -8.39 30.30
CA ASN A 443 18.68 -7.02 30.33
C ASN A 443 17.23 -6.84 30.87
N ILE A 444 16.44 -7.89 31.11
CA ILE A 444 15.10 -7.75 31.72
C ILE A 444 14.92 -8.76 32.86
N LYS A 445 14.75 -8.25 34.08
CA LYS A 445 14.58 -9.03 35.31
C LYS A 445 13.20 -8.79 35.93
N PHE A 446 12.59 -9.85 36.44
CA PHE A 446 11.25 -9.84 36.99
C PHE A 446 11.29 -10.17 38.49
N PHE A 447 10.54 -9.44 39.32
CA PHE A 447 10.51 -9.66 40.77
C PHE A 447 9.09 -9.56 41.35
N PRO A 448 8.60 -10.57 42.11
CA PRO A 448 9.19 -11.91 42.27
C PRO A 448 9.10 -12.74 40.98
N ASN A 449 10.03 -13.68 40.78
CA ASN A 449 9.97 -14.65 39.68
C ASN A 449 9.76 -16.06 40.27
N PRO A 450 8.64 -16.74 39.99
CA PRO A 450 7.50 -16.31 39.17
C PRO A 450 6.62 -15.24 39.84
N ILE A 451 5.96 -14.39 39.02
CA ILE A 451 5.11 -13.28 39.48
C ILE A 451 3.83 -13.82 40.12
N SER A 452 3.43 -13.20 41.24
CA SER A 452 2.06 -13.27 41.79
C SER A 452 1.30 -12.00 41.36
N LYS A 453 0.03 -11.80 41.75
CA LYS A 453 -0.80 -10.62 41.34
C LYS A 453 -0.14 -9.22 41.30
N ASN A 454 0.97 -9.00 42.01
CA ASN A 454 1.80 -7.79 41.89
C ASN A 454 3.27 -8.19 41.59
N GLY A 455 3.92 -7.45 40.68
CA GLY A 455 5.34 -7.65 40.36
C GLY A 455 5.99 -6.39 39.80
N SER A 456 7.32 -6.40 39.71
CA SER A 456 8.11 -5.33 39.11
C SER A 456 8.98 -5.88 37.99
N LEU A 457 9.01 -5.15 36.87
CA LEU A 457 10.00 -5.33 35.82
C LEU A 457 11.17 -4.42 36.12
N LYS A 458 12.38 -4.94 35.96
CA LYS A 458 13.62 -4.19 36.02
C LYS A 458 14.35 -4.37 34.69
N PHE A 459 14.78 -3.27 34.11
CA PHE A 459 15.46 -3.24 32.83
C PHE A 459 16.92 -2.85 33.07
N GLU A 460 17.84 -3.72 32.70
CA GLU A 460 19.29 -3.52 32.79
C GLU A 460 19.82 -3.17 31.40
N ASN A 461 20.77 -2.23 31.30
CA ASN A 461 21.35 -1.74 30.03
C ASN A 461 20.38 -1.00 29.08
N PHE A 462 19.32 -0.40 29.62
CA PHE A 462 18.47 0.57 28.89
C PHE A 462 18.82 2.00 29.33
N ASP A 463 19.60 2.70 28.50
CA ASP A 463 20.11 4.06 28.81
C ASP A 463 19.19 5.19 28.29
N LYS A 464 18.14 4.84 27.54
CA LYS A 464 17.14 5.76 26.99
C LYS A 464 15.72 5.29 27.31
N PRO A 465 14.72 6.18 27.39
CA PRO A 465 13.33 5.78 27.46
C PRO A 465 12.96 4.88 26.27
N PHE A 466 12.15 3.86 26.52
CA PHE A 466 11.66 2.93 25.50
C PHE A 466 10.19 2.63 25.73
N HIS A 467 9.49 2.23 24.68
CA HIS A 467 8.09 1.86 24.78
C HIS A 467 7.99 0.36 25.10
N LEU A 468 7.20 0.02 26.11
CA LEU A 468 6.93 -1.36 26.50
C LEU A 468 5.51 -1.72 26.12
N LYS A 469 5.35 -2.80 25.35
CA LYS A 469 4.06 -3.47 25.13
C LYS A 469 4.08 -4.82 25.85
N ILE A 470 2.98 -5.13 26.53
CA ILE A 470 2.69 -6.46 27.05
C ILE A 470 1.43 -6.95 26.35
N SER A 471 1.52 -8.10 25.70
CA SER A 471 0.39 -8.78 25.07
C SER A 471 0.12 -10.13 25.72
N ASN A 472 -1.15 -10.54 25.74
CA ASN A 472 -1.54 -11.89 26.16
C ASN A 472 -1.28 -12.91 25.04
N LEU A 473 -1.59 -14.18 25.31
CA LEU A 473 -1.45 -15.27 24.33
C LEU A 473 -2.29 -15.10 23.05
N GLN A 474 -3.32 -14.27 23.09
CA GLN A 474 -4.19 -13.95 21.94
C GLN A 474 -3.67 -12.73 21.15
N GLY A 475 -2.48 -12.21 21.48
CA GLY A 475 -1.92 -11.02 20.84
C GLY A 475 -2.54 -9.70 21.31
N GLN A 476 -3.54 -9.74 22.20
CA GLN A 476 -4.18 -8.53 22.71
C GLN A 476 -3.22 -7.79 23.64
N ILE A 477 -3.00 -6.51 23.35
CA ILE A 477 -2.21 -5.62 24.21
C ILE A 477 -3.00 -5.32 25.48
N ILE A 478 -2.42 -5.66 26.63
CA ILE A 478 -3.01 -5.43 27.96
C ILE A 478 -2.26 -4.37 28.76
N TYR A 479 -1.05 -4.01 28.32
CA TYR A 479 -0.27 -2.91 28.87
C TYR A 479 0.59 -2.30 27.77
N SER A 480 0.62 -0.97 27.71
CA SER A 480 1.38 -0.22 26.73
C SER A 480 1.76 1.11 27.34
N ASP A 481 3.05 1.36 27.58
CA ASP A 481 3.51 2.58 28.24
C ASP A 481 4.97 2.90 27.91
N MET A 482 5.34 4.16 28.06
CA MET A 482 6.73 4.60 27.92
C MET A 482 7.49 4.46 29.24
N VAL A 483 8.51 3.62 29.23
CA VAL A 483 9.35 3.32 30.38
C VAL A 483 10.48 4.34 30.46
N ARG A 484 10.36 5.30 31.37
CA ARG A 484 11.37 6.39 31.59
C ARG A 484 12.38 6.07 32.68
N LYS A 485 12.21 4.97 33.41
CA LYS A 485 13.06 4.51 34.50
C LYS A 485 13.39 3.04 34.28
N ASN A 486 14.50 2.58 34.84
CA ASN A 486 14.97 1.19 34.73
C ASN A 486 14.07 0.18 35.47
N ASN A 487 12.85 0.57 35.87
CA ASN A 487 11.85 -0.31 36.44
C ASN A 487 10.42 0.16 36.16
N ILE A 488 9.48 -0.79 36.13
CA ILE A 488 8.04 -0.52 36.23
C ILE A 488 7.40 -1.46 37.25
N THR A 489 6.30 -1.01 37.87
CA THR A 489 5.52 -1.84 38.78
C THR A 489 4.20 -2.21 38.12
N LEU A 490 3.97 -3.50 37.94
CA LEU A 490 2.73 -4.06 37.42
C LEU A 490 1.82 -4.40 38.59
N SER A 491 0.78 -3.60 38.80
CA SER A 491 -0.19 -3.79 39.88
C SER A 491 -1.55 -4.19 39.29
N ARG A 492 -1.99 -5.44 39.50
CA ARG A 492 -3.30 -5.96 39.03
C ARG A 492 -3.55 -5.88 37.52
N ILE A 493 -2.49 -5.79 36.70
CA ILE A 493 -2.62 -5.69 35.23
C ILE A 493 -2.70 -7.08 34.58
N LEU A 494 -2.16 -8.12 35.22
CA LEU A 494 -1.98 -9.45 34.63
C LEU A 494 -2.70 -10.53 35.48
N ASP A 495 -3.54 -11.33 34.84
CA ASP A 495 -4.08 -12.58 35.39
C ASP A 495 -3.04 -13.71 35.27
N SER A 496 -3.30 -14.88 35.86
CA SER A 496 -2.41 -16.05 35.68
C SER A 496 -2.39 -16.45 34.20
N GLY A 497 -1.21 -16.49 33.58
CA GLY A 497 -1.08 -16.68 32.14
C GLY A 497 0.32 -16.46 31.58
N VAL A 498 0.45 -16.60 30.26
CA VAL A 498 1.67 -16.29 29.51
C VAL A 498 1.48 -14.96 28.80
N TYR A 499 2.52 -14.15 28.83
CA TYR A 499 2.55 -12.81 28.25
C TYR A 499 3.82 -12.61 27.43
N PHE A 500 3.74 -11.73 26.45
CA PHE A 500 4.87 -11.34 25.61
C PHE A 500 5.22 -9.88 25.89
N LEU A 501 6.48 -9.61 26.18
CA LEU A 501 7.00 -8.27 26.41
C LEU A 501 7.79 -7.84 25.21
N GLN A 502 7.36 -6.77 24.58
CA GLN A 502 8.07 -6.16 23.47
C GLN A 502 8.56 -4.79 23.91
N THR A 503 9.89 -4.59 23.84
CA THR A 503 10.50 -3.26 23.86
C THR A 503 10.92 -2.89 22.44
N ASN A 504 11.16 -1.60 22.16
CA ASN A 504 11.52 -1.11 20.83
C ASN A 504 12.53 -2.02 20.11
N ASN A 505 12.11 -2.61 18.99
CA ASN A 505 12.90 -3.45 18.07
C ASN A 505 13.64 -4.62 18.73
N SER A 506 13.13 -5.08 19.87
CA SER A 506 13.56 -6.34 20.50
C SER A 506 12.60 -7.47 20.15
N GLN A 507 13.12 -8.68 20.07
CA GLN A 507 12.29 -9.88 19.99
C GLN A 507 11.40 -9.95 21.26
N PRO A 508 10.12 -10.34 21.13
CA PRO A 508 9.23 -10.42 22.27
C PRO A 508 9.76 -11.42 23.31
N ASN A 509 9.97 -10.95 24.53
CA ASN A 509 10.40 -11.76 25.66
C ASN A 509 9.19 -12.43 26.33
N LYS A 510 9.28 -13.73 26.62
CA LYS A 510 8.19 -14.49 27.25
C LYS A 510 8.19 -14.29 28.77
N LEU A 511 7.04 -13.91 29.33
CA LEU A 511 6.78 -13.82 30.76
C LEU A 511 5.69 -14.80 31.18
N LEU A 512 5.96 -15.58 32.23
CA LEU A 512 4.98 -16.43 32.89
C LEU A 512 4.50 -15.78 34.20
N VAL A 513 3.19 -15.59 34.33
CA VAL A 513 2.52 -15.10 35.55
C VAL A 513 1.78 -16.28 36.20
N LYS A 514 2.09 -16.59 37.47
CA LYS A 514 1.50 -17.73 38.19
C LYS A 514 0.34 -17.32 39.08
#